data_AF-A0A7C4HE71-F1
#
_entry.id   AF-A0A7C4HE71-F1
#
_cell.length_a   1.000
_cell.length_b   1.000
_cell.length_c   1.000
_cell.angle_alpha   90.00
_cell.angle_beta   90.00
_cell.angle_gamma   90.00
#
_symmetry.space_group_name_H-M   'P 1'
#
loop_
_entity.id
_entity.type
_entity.pdbx_description
1 polymer ?
#
loop_
_entity_poly.entity_id
_entity_poly.type
_entity_poly.pdbx_seq_one_letter_code
_entity_poly.pdbx_strand_id
1 'polypeptide(L)'
;MLLGRKSTLNLKDKSGLILDSKYLSRLRSEAIRRRVWFRALSRLERGLINLVVKVVDRARSPNLINVLAKIIVKVKRAMMSPLKQVMTQVGRPLAKKISMIALKWGNKSAAEWAEDEGFIRYLAVMDMNNTPGFKLSDTLMLK
;
A
#
# COMPACT_ATOMS: atom_id res chain seq x y z
N MET A 1 -10.98 -20.27 29.70
CA MET A 1 -11.76 -19.60 28.64
C MET A 1 -11.30 -18.17 28.49
N LEU A 2 -10.86 -17.82 27.27
CA LEU A 2 -10.87 -16.50 26.62
C LEU A 2 -10.52 -15.25 27.46
N LEU A 3 -9.22 -14.98 27.64
CA LEU A 3 -8.77 -13.60 27.83
C LEU A 3 -8.60 -12.93 26.47
N GLY A 4 -9.55 -12.04 26.17
CA GLY A 4 -9.62 -11.24 24.97
C GLY A 4 -8.31 -10.49 24.69
N ARG A 5 -7.72 -10.81 23.54
CA ARG A 5 -6.56 -10.13 22.97
C ARG A 5 -6.98 -8.73 22.55
N LYS A 6 -6.92 -7.76 23.46
CA LYS A 6 -7.11 -6.34 23.12
C LYS A 6 -6.02 -5.91 22.13
N SER A 7 -6.42 -5.76 20.88
CA SER A 7 -5.66 -5.15 19.79
C SER A 7 -5.43 -3.68 20.10
N THR A 8 -4.28 -3.34 20.66
CA THR A 8 -3.80 -1.96 20.70
C THR A 8 -3.23 -1.57 19.34
N LEU A 9 -4.13 -1.30 18.39
CA LEU A 9 -3.81 -0.39 17.29
C LEU A 9 -3.85 1.02 17.87
N ASN A 10 -2.76 1.43 18.52
CA ASN A 10 -2.59 2.80 18.97
C ASN A 10 -2.26 3.66 17.73
N LEU A 11 -3.32 4.09 17.04
CA LEU A 11 -3.31 5.05 15.94
C LEU A 11 -3.34 6.47 16.51
N LYS A 12 -2.35 6.83 17.32
CA LYS A 12 -2.08 8.20 17.74
C LYS A 12 -0.59 8.47 17.67
N ASP A 13 -0.13 8.86 16.49
CA ASP A 13 0.60 10.13 16.40
C ASP A 13 0.62 10.63 14.96
N LYS A 14 0.18 11.88 14.79
CA LYS A 14 0.35 12.63 13.55
C LYS A 14 1.84 13.00 13.48
N SER A 15 2.48 12.74 12.34
CA SER A 15 3.92 12.98 12.05
C SER A 15 4.93 12.06 12.74
N GLY A 16 5.21 10.92 12.10
CA GLY A 16 6.36 10.07 12.41
C GLY A 16 5.97 8.60 12.51
N LEU A 17 6.21 7.82 11.45
CA LEU A 17 6.13 6.36 11.53
C LEU A 17 7.10 5.89 12.62
N ILE A 18 6.58 5.53 13.79
CA ILE A 18 7.38 4.93 14.85
C ILE A 18 7.78 3.53 14.38
N LEU A 19 9.03 3.40 13.94
CA LEU A 19 9.61 2.14 13.50
C LEU A 19 10.20 1.40 14.69
N ASP A 20 9.35 0.65 15.38
CA ASP A 20 9.72 -0.20 16.50
C ASP A 20 10.22 -1.58 16.04
N SER A 21 11.12 -2.17 16.82
CA SER A 21 11.62 -3.54 16.60
C SER A 21 10.48 -4.57 16.48
N LYS A 22 9.45 -4.45 17.34
CA LYS A 22 8.27 -5.33 17.31
C LYS A 22 7.49 -5.25 16.00
N TYR A 23 7.36 -4.04 15.44
CA TYR A 23 6.70 -3.84 14.15
C TYR A 23 7.51 -4.49 13.02
N LEU A 24 8.83 -4.28 13.00
CA LEU A 24 9.73 -4.87 12.01
C LEU A 24 9.76 -6.40 12.09
N SER A 25 9.74 -6.98 13.28
CA SER A 25 9.68 -8.43 13.50
C SER A 25 8.37 -9.06 12.98
N ARG A 26 7.23 -8.39 13.20
CA ARG A 26 5.94 -8.78 12.63
C ARG A 26 5.94 -8.70 11.11
N LEU A 27 6.44 -7.60 10.55
CA LEU A 27 6.55 -7.40 9.10
C LEU A 27 7.42 -8.48 8.46
N ARG A 28 8.57 -8.79 9.07
CA ARG A 28 9.45 -9.89 8.64
C ARG A 28 8.70 -11.21 8.63
N SER A 29 8.02 -11.55 9.72
CA SER A 29 7.29 -12.81 9.85
C SER A 29 6.23 -12.97 8.76
N GLU A 30 5.47 -11.92 8.50
CA GLU A 30 4.46 -11.90 7.44
C GLU A 30 5.09 -12.02 6.03
N ALA A 31 6.20 -11.30 5.79
CA ALA A 31 6.91 -11.36 4.51
C ALA A 31 7.53 -12.74 4.23
N ILE A 32 7.99 -13.45 5.27
CA ILE A 32 8.47 -14.83 5.17
C ILE A 32 7.31 -15.76 4.83
N ARG A 33 6.17 -15.65 5.54
CA ARG A 33 4.98 -16.45 5.26
C ARG A 33 4.51 -16.32 3.80
N ARG A 34 4.53 -15.11 3.25
CA ARG A 34 4.16 -14.85 1.85
C ARG A 34 5.27 -15.14 0.83
N ARG A 35 6.40 -15.71 1.25
CA ARG A 35 7.61 -15.95 0.43
C ARG A 35 8.18 -14.71 -0.27
N VAL A 36 7.79 -13.51 0.17
CA VAL A 36 8.24 -12.23 -0.38
C VAL A 36 9.62 -11.85 0.16
N TRP A 37 9.93 -12.27 1.40
CA TRP A 37 11.16 -11.89 2.10
C TRP A 37 12.44 -12.19 1.31
N PHE A 38 12.49 -13.33 0.62
CA PHE A 38 13.67 -13.76 -0.14
C PHE A 38 13.62 -13.34 -1.61
N ARG A 39 12.42 -13.09 -2.16
CA ARG A 39 12.22 -12.71 -3.56
C ARG A 39 12.39 -11.21 -3.80
N ALA A 40 11.88 -10.38 -2.89
CA ALA A 40 11.81 -8.93 -3.09
C ALA A 40 12.97 -8.16 -2.45
N LEU A 41 13.66 -8.72 -1.46
CA LEU A 41 14.71 -8.03 -0.70
C LEU A 41 16.12 -8.51 -1.05
N SER A 42 17.05 -7.56 -1.18
CA SER A 42 18.47 -7.84 -1.34
C SER A 42 19.07 -8.41 -0.05
N ARG A 43 20.29 -8.96 -0.13
CA ARG A 43 21.01 -9.46 1.06
C ARG A 43 21.26 -8.33 2.08
N LEU A 44 21.58 -7.13 1.60
CA LEU A 44 21.81 -5.95 2.44
C LEU A 44 20.53 -5.48 3.15
N GLU A 45 19.41 -5.39 2.42
CA GLU A 45 18.12 -4.96 3.00
C GLU A 45 17.66 -5.93 4.11
N ARG A 46 17.82 -7.23 3.89
CA ARG A 46 17.53 -8.27 4.90
C ARG A 46 18.46 -8.17 6.10
N GLY A 47 19.76 -7.98 5.86
CA GLY A 47 20.77 -7.80 6.90
C GLY A 47 20.46 -6.59 7.78
N LEU A 48 20.10 -5.46 7.16
CA LEU A 48 19.76 -4.23 7.87
C LEU A 48 18.55 -4.43 8.79
N ILE A 49 17.45 -5.01 8.30
CA ILE A 49 16.28 -5.28 9.15
C ILE A 49 16.64 -6.22 10.31
N ASN A 50 17.42 -7.27 10.06
CA ASN A 50 17.84 -8.20 11.11
C ASN A 50 18.65 -7.50 12.20
N LEU A 51 19.56 -6.63 11.79
CA LEU A 51 20.40 -5.88 12.72
C LEU A 51 19.55 -4.90 13.55
N VAL A 52 18.66 -4.15 12.89
CA VAL A 52 17.78 -3.19 13.58
C VAL A 52 16.85 -3.90 14.58
N VAL A 53 16.26 -5.04 14.21
CA VAL A 53 15.40 -5.80 15.13
C VAL A 53 16.16 -6.27 16.38
N LYS A 54 17.46 -6.58 16.25
CA LYS A 54 18.30 -7.04 17.37
C LYS A 54 18.88 -5.92 18.23
N VAL A 55 19.26 -4.79 17.61
CA VAL A 55 20.08 -3.76 18.24
C VAL A 55 19.28 -2.54 18.67
N VAL A 56 18.16 -2.26 17.98
CA VAL A 56 17.45 -0.99 18.13
C VAL A 56 16.01 -1.25 18.53
N ASP A 57 15.65 -0.90 19.77
CA ASP A 57 14.25 -0.95 20.21
C ASP A 57 13.38 0.02 19.40
N ARG A 58 13.87 1.25 19.21
CA ARG A 58 13.20 2.31 18.45
C ARG A 58 14.21 3.13 17.63
N ALA A 59 14.01 3.21 16.32
CA ALA A 59 14.87 4.01 15.45
C ALA A 59 14.67 5.51 15.73
N ARG A 60 15.73 6.20 16.16
CA ARG A 60 15.72 7.66 16.41
C ARG A 60 16.36 8.48 15.29
N SER A 61 17.28 7.89 14.54
CA SER A 61 17.98 8.57 13.44
C SER A 61 17.06 8.75 12.23
N PRO A 62 16.86 9.98 11.71
CA PRO A 62 16.04 10.24 10.53
C PRO A 62 16.52 9.48 9.28
N ASN A 63 17.84 9.37 9.10
CA ASN A 63 18.43 8.65 7.97
C ASN A 63 18.09 7.16 8.05
N LEU A 64 18.20 6.55 9.24
CA LEU A 64 17.84 5.16 9.44
C LEU A 64 16.34 4.93 9.22
N ILE A 65 15.49 5.83 9.72
CA ILE A 65 14.04 5.76 9.53
C ILE A 65 13.70 5.81 8.04
N ASN A 66 14.32 6.72 7.28
CA ASN A 66 14.08 6.84 5.84
C ASN A 66 14.47 5.57 5.07
N VAL A 67 15.65 5.01 5.37
CA VAL A 67 16.09 3.76 4.74
C VAL A 67 15.15 2.60 5.10
N LEU A 68 14.78 2.46 6.37
CA LEU A 68 13.83 1.43 6.80
C LEU A 68 12.46 1.61 6.16
N ALA A 69 11.96 2.85 6.06
CA ALA A 69 10.69 3.17 5.42
C ALA A 69 10.67 2.71 3.95
N LYS A 70 11.74 2.98 3.19
CA LYS A 70 11.88 2.50 1.81
C LYS A 70 11.78 0.98 1.72
N ILE A 71 12.47 0.26 2.61
CA ILE A 71 12.43 -1.21 2.63
C ILE A 71 11.04 -1.71 3.02
N ILE A 72 10.39 -1.11 4.01
CA ILE A 72 9.03 -1.47 4.44
C ILE A 72 8.02 -1.27 3.31
N VAL A 73 8.12 -0.15 2.58
CA VAL A 73 7.26 0.12 1.41
C VAL A 73 7.50 -0.94 0.33
N LYS A 74 8.76 -1.30 0.07
CA LYS A 74 9.10 -2.36 -0.89
C LYS A 74 8.49 -3.71 -0.51
N VAL A 75 8.59 -4.12 0.75
CA VAL A 75 7.98 -5.35 1.26
C VAL A 75 6.46 -5.31 1.14
N LYS A 76 5.83 -4.22 1.60
CA LYS A 76 4.36 -4.09 1.53
C LYS A 76 3.86 -4.13 0.09
N ARG A 77 4.54 -3.45 -0.84
CA ARG A 77 4.19 -3.49 -2.27
C ARG A 77 4.29 -4.91 -2.83
N ALA A 78 5.37 -5.62 -2.52
CA ALA A 78 5.55 -6.99 -2.99
C ALA A 78 4.57 -8.00 -2.34
N MET A 79 3.97 -7.65 -1.20
CA MET A 79 2.91 -8.44 -0.55
C MET A 79 1.50 -8.09 -1.05
N MET A 80 1.30 -6.95 -1.72
CA MET A 80 0.00 -6.58 -2.29
C MET A 80 -0.34 -7.51 -3.45
N SER A 81 -1.62 -7.86 -3.58
CA SER A 81 -2.10 -8.56 -4.76
C SER A 81 -1.94 -7.66 -6.00
N PRO A 82 -1.69 -8.24 -7.19
CA PRO A 82 -1.62 -7.48 -8.44
C PRO A 82 -2.85 -6.57 -8.63
N LEU A 83 -4.04 -7.10 -8.35
CA LEU A 83 -5.29 -6.33 -8.39
C LEU A 83 -5.26 -5.11 -7.47
N LYS A 84 -4.79 -5.26 -6.22
CA LYS A 84 -4.73 -4.13 -5.28
C LYS A 84 -3.73 -3.07 -5.72
N GLN A 85 -2.65 -3.47 -6.39
CA GLN A 85 -1.72 -2.53 -7.01
C GLN A 85 -2.39 -1.74 -8.14
N VAL A 86 -3.08 -2.42 -9.06
CA VAL A 86 -3.82 -1.78 -10.16
C VAL A 86 -4.95 -0.88 -9.64
N MET A 87 -5.70 -1.32 -8.63
CA MET A 87 -6.70 -0.48 -7.96
C MET A 87 -6.10 0.81 -7.40
N THR A 88 -4.91 0.75 -6.83
CA THR A 88 -4.24 1.92 -6.25
C THR A 88 -3.67 2.85 -7.32
N GLN A 89 -3.05 2.28 -8.35
CA GLN A 89 -2.31 3.03 -9.38
C GLN A 89 -3.21 3.55 -10.50
N VAL A 90 -4.21 2.78 -10.90
CA VAL A 90 -5.10 3.06 -12.03
C VAL A 90 -6.53 3.29 -11.56
N GLY A 91 -7.08 2.34 -10.79
CA GLY A 91 -8.50 2.37 -10.41
C GLY A 91 -8.91 3.65 -9.67
N ARG A 92 -8.15 4.05 -8.63
CA ARG A 92 -8.43 5.26 -7.83
C ARG A 92 -8.36 6.55 -8.65
N PRO A 93 -7.26 6.84 -9.38
CA PRO A 93 -7.21 8.03 -10.23
C PRO A 93 -8.30 8.05 -11.30
N LEU A 94 -8.60 6.89 -11.90
CA LEU A 94 -9.61 6.76 -12.93
C LEU A 94 -11.02 7.01 -12.37
N ALA A 95 -11.34 6.43 -11.22
CA ALA A 95 -12.59 6.67 -10.50
C ALA A 95 -12.77 8.16 -10.18
N LYS A 96 -11.72 8.82 -9.72
CA LYS A 96 -11.73 10.27 -9.47
C LYS A 96 -11.98 11.08 -10.74
N LYS A 97 -11.32 10.75 -11.85
CA LYS A 97 -11.53 11.42 -13.14
C LYS A 97 -12.96 11.26 -13.64
N ILE A 98 -13.50 10.04 -13.62
CA ILE A 98 -14.88 9.75 -14.04
C ILE A 98 -15.89 10.46 -13.14
N SER A 99 -15.69 10.41 -11.82
CA SER A 99 -16.48 11.13 -10.82
C SER A 99 -16.54 12.64 -11.12
N MET A 100 -15.39 13.27 -11.40
CA MET A 100 -15.34 14.69 -11.75
C MET A 100 -16.07 15.03 -13.06
N ILE A 101 -16.00 14.16 -14.07
CA ILE A 101 -16.72 14.35 -15.34
C ILE A 101 -18.23 14.29 -15.10
N ALA A 102 -18.71 13.27 -14.37
CA ALA A 102 -20.12 13.12 -14.06
C ALA A 102 -20.65 14.25 -13.18
N LEU A 103 -19.85 14.78 -12.24
CA LEU A 103 -20.19 15.97 -11.47
C LEU A 103 -20.37 17.21 -12.37
N LYS A 104 -19.47 17.41 -13.35
CA LYS A 104 -19.59 18.51 -14.32
C LYS A 104 -20.83 18.40 -15.20
N TRP A 105 -21.33 17.18 -15.41
CA TRP A 105 -22.60 16.94 -16.12
C TRP A 105 -23.84 17.09 -15.23
N GLY A 106 -23.68 17.44 -13.95
CA GLY A 106 -24.78 17.71 -13.02
C GLY A 106 -25.16 16.52 -12.12
N ASN A 107 -24.46 15.38 -12.21
CA ASN A 107 -24.72 14.25 -11.31
C ASN A 107 -23.99 14.45 -9.98
N LYS A 108 -24.70 14.94 -8.96
CA LYS A 108 -24.16 15.19 -7.62
C LYS A 108 -23.74 13.91 -6.88
N SER A 109 -24.38 12.76 -7.14
CA SER A 109 -24.03 11.50 -6.46
C SER A 109 -22.67 10.95 -6.92
N ALA A 110 -22.18 11.41 -8.06
CA ALA A 110 -20.89 10.98 -8.60
C ALA A 110 -19.70 11.37 -7.70
N ALA A 111 -19.85 12.33 -6.78
CA ALA A 111 -18.81 12.70 -5.82
C ALA A 111 -18.35 11.49 -4.97
N GLU A 112 -19.26 10.59 -4.64
CA GLU A 112 -18.97 9.43 -3.78
C GLU A 112 -18.25 8.30 -4.53
N TRP A 113 -18.35 8.27 -5.86
CA TRP A 113 -17.78 7.19 -6.69
C TRP A 113 -16.26 7.11 -6.58
N ALA A 114 -15.59 8.24 -6.33
CA ALA A 114 -14.14 8.27 -6.19
C ALA A 114 -13.64 7.49 -4.95
N GLU A 115 -14.49 7.32 -3.94
CA GLU A 115 -14.18 6.59 -2.70
C GLU A 115 -14.81 5.20 -2.65
N ASP A 116 -15.73 4.87 -3.57
CA ASP A 116 -16.36 3.56 -3.63
C ASP A 116 -15.38 2.46 -4.07
N GLU A 117 -15.09 1.53 -3.15
CA GLU A 117 -14.13 0.45 -3.40
C GLU A 117 -14.61 -0.52 -4.50
N GLY A 118 -15.93 -0.70 -4.63
CA GLY A 118 -16.53 -1.54 -5.67
C GLY A 118 -16.25 -0.97 -7.06
N PHE A 119 -16.45 0.33 -7.23
CA PHE A 119 -16.23 1.07 -8.46
C PHE A 119 -14.75 1.14 -8.83
N ILE A 120 -13.88 1.45 -7.86
CA ILE A 120 -12.42 1.41 -8.05
C ILE A 120 -11.97 0.02 -8.51
N ARG A 121 -12.49 -1.04 -7.89
CA ARG A 121 -12.17 -2.42 -8.25
C ARG A 121 -12.67 -2.77 -9.65
N TYR A 122 -13.90 -2.38 -9.98
CA TYR A 122 -14.47 -2.59 -11.31
C TYR A 122 -13.59 -1.96 -12.39
N LEU A 123 -13.25 -0.68 -12.24
CA LEU A 123 -12.38 0.04 -13.18
C LEU A 123 -10.99 -0.59 -13.31
N ALA A 124 -10.42 -1.03 -12.19
CA ALA A 124 -9.12 -1.70 -12.18
C ALA A 124 -9.15 -3.06 -12.92
N VAL A 125 -10.20 -3.86 -12.75
CA VAL A 125 -10.37 -5.13 -13.45
C VAL A 125 -10.60 -4.89 -14.95
N MET A 126 -11.43 -3.91 -15.29
CA MET A 126 -11.69 -3.54 -16.69
C MET A 126 -10.40 -3.13 -17.40
N ASP A 127 -9.58 -2.28 -16.76
CA ASP A 127 -8.29 -1.86 -17.33
C ASP A 127 -7.28 -3.02 -17.45
N MET A 128 -7.25 -3.91 -16.45
CA MET A 128 -6.38 -5.09 -16.44
C MET A 128 -6.73 -6.11 -17.54
N ASN A 129 -8.02 -6.23 -17.87
CA ASN A 129 -8.51 -7.15 -18.89
C ASN A 129 -8.54 -6.54 -20.31
N ASN A 130 -8.30 -5.23 -20.43
CA ASN A 130 -8.37 -4.56 -21.72
C ASN A 130 -7.13 -4.83 -22.58
N THR A 131 -7.29 -4.82 -23.90
CA THR A 131 -6.16 -4.96 -24.82
C THR A 131 -5.20 -3.78 -24.70
N PRO A 132 -3.88 -4.01 -24.74
CA PRO A 132 -2.90 -2.91 -24.78
C PRO A 132 -3.22 -1.94 -25.93
N GLY A 133 -3.39 -0.65 -25.63
CA GLY A 133 -3.81 0.39 -26.58
C GLY A 133 -5.26 0.88 -26.43
N PHE A 134 -6.12 0.13 -25.74
CA PHE A 134 -7.49 0.55 -25.41
C PHE A 134 -7.69 0.76 -23.91
N LYS A 135 -6.62 0.73 -23.13
CA LYS A 135 -6.66 0.90 -21.68
C LYS A 135 -7.24 2.26 -21.32
N LEU A 136 -8.17 2.24 -20.35
CA LEU A 136 -8.77 3.47 -19.84
C LEU A 136 -7.72 4.34 -19.16
N SER A 137 -6.69 3.72 -18.57
CA SER A 137 -5.52 4.45 -18.06
C SER A 137 -4.89 5.32 -19.14
N ASP A 138 -4.68 4.76 -20.33
CA ASP A 138 -3.90 5.42 -21.37
C ASP A 138 -4.70 6.58 -21.97
N THR A 139 -6.00 6.40 -22.19
CA THR A 139 -6.86 7.45 -22.77
C THR A 139 -7.17 8.58 -21.79
N LEU A 140 -7.41 8.27 -20.51
CA LEU A 140 -7.90 9.25 -19.53
C LEU A 140 -6.79 9.84 -18.65
N MET A 141 -5.59 9.25 -18.62
CA MET A 141 -4.45 9.77 -17.84
C MET A 141 -3.51 10.68 -18.65
N LEU A 142 -3.62 10.71 -19.98
CA LEU A 142 -2.79 11.52 -20.90
C LEU A 142 -3.24 12.99 -21.08
N LYS A 143 -3.96 13.56 -20.12
CA LYS A 143 -4.26 15.00 -20.06
C LYS A 143 -4.08 15.53 -18.65
#